data_AF-A0A814R0H0-F1
#
_entry.id   AF-A0A814R0H0-F1
#
_cell.length_a   1.000
_cell.length_b   1.000
_cell.length_c   1.000
_cell.angle_alpha   90.00
_cell.angle_beta   90.00
_cell.angle_gamma   90.00
#
_symmetry.space_group_name_H-M   'P 1'
#
loop_
_entity.id
_entity.type
_entity.pdbx_description
1 polymer ?
#
loop_
_entity_poly.entity_id
_entity_poly.type
_entity_poly.pdbx_seq_one_letter_code
_entity_poly.pdbx_strand_id
1 'polypeptide(L)'
;MVVENYKEISILLNDLSTDVNEYQKQERQVNFNEFDKTEASTDIYNNSWWYGFIRLIVSLPYPTDSCRRLVEFLKIYYEEKTSELRILSEFETTYRSNQAVWWYTRPTFLYNLLNQSLRQHNIHMTFLFGFFIQDLSRQLKKEFDAYKSATLIEHHPITHSYRGQIMHIDEVKKLRPTV
;
A
#
# COMPACT_ATOMS: atom_id res chain seq x y z
N MET A 1 18.85 16.62 22.09
CA MET A 1 18.88 16.13 20.70
C MET A 1 17.95 14.95 20.40
N VAL A 2 17.92 13.83 21.15
CA VAL A 2 16.99 12.72 20.83
C VAL A 2 15.52 13.03 21.18
N VAL A 3 15.28 13.77 22.26
CA VAL A 3 13.92 14.04 22.78
C VAL A 3 13.14 15.09 21.95
N GLU A 4 13.82 16.04 21.33
CA GLU A 4 13.20 17.05 20.45
C GLU A 4 12.66 16.42 19.16
N ASN A 5 13.39 15.45 18.61
CA ASN A 5 13.02 14.75 17.38
C ASN A 5 11.72 13.94 17.55
N TYR A 6 11.50 13.33 18.73
CA TYR A 6 10.23 12.64 19.04
C TYR A 6 9.04 13.59 19.13
N LYS A 7 9.27 14.83 19.60
CA LYS A 7 8.23 15.85 19.73
C LYS A 7 7.81 16.36 18.35
N GLU A 8 8.78 16.64 17.48
CA GLU A 8 8.52 17.02 16.08
C GLU A 8 7.79 15.92 15.32
N ILE A 9 8.22 14.67 15.45
CA ILE A 9 7.53 13.53 14.83
C ILE A 9 6.09 13.41 15.34
N SER A 10 5.84 13.62 16.64
CA SER A 10 4.48 13.54 17.19
C SER A 10 3.55 14.66 16.69
N ILE A 11 4.09 15.86 16.48
CA ILE A 11 3.35 17.00 15.93
C ILE A 11 3.03 16.73 14.46
N LEU A 12 4.03 16.31 13.67
CA LEU A 12 3.82 15.92 12.27
C LEU A 12 2.80 14.79 12.11
N LEU A 13 2.79 13.79 13.01
CA LEU A 13 1.79 12.73 13.00
C LEU A 13 0.38 13.24 13.32
N ASN A 14 0.26 14.22 14.20
CA ASN A 14 -1.03 14.84 14.54
C ASN A 14 -1.54 15.74 13.41
N ASP A 15 -0.64 16.48 12.76
CA ASP A 15 -0.96 17.34 11.62
C ASP A 15 -1.35 16.47 10.42
N LEU A 16 -0.57 15.42 10.10
CA LEU A 16 -0.94 14.44 9.07
C LEU A 16 -2.26 13.74 9.38
N SER A 17 -2.53 13.39 10.64
CA SER A 17 -3.82 12.82 11.04
C SER A 17 -4.96 13.82 10.82
N THR A 18 -4.72 15.11 11.05
CA THR A 18 -5.69 16.18 10.82
C THR A 18 -5.94 16.37 9.33
N ASP A 19 -4.88 16.48 8.53
CA ASP A 19 -4.94 16.61 7.08
C ASP A 19 -5.64 15.41 6.43
N VAL A 20 -5.37 14.21 6.94
CA VAL A 20 -6.05 12.99 6.48
C VAL A 20 -7.55 13.02 6.82
N ASN A 21 -7.91 13.47 8.02
CA ASN A 21 -9.31 13.63 8.42
C ASN A 21 -10.01 14.74 7.60
N GLU A 22 -9.30 15.78 7.18
CA GLU A 22 -9.81 16.81 6.28
C GLU A 22 -9.97 16.27 4.86
N TYR A 23 -9.00 15.51 4.38
CA TYR A 23 -9.04 14.84 3.09
C TYR A 23 -10.24 13.88 2.99
N GLN A 24 -10.53 13.11 4.05
CA GLN A 24 -11.76 12.29 4.15
C GLN A 24 -13.05 13.11 4.01
N LYS A 25 -13.05 14.37 4.45
CA LYS A 25 -14.22 15.28 4.38
C LYS A 25 -14.32 15.98 3.03
N GLN A 26 -13.22 16.09 2.29
CA GLN A 26 -13.10 16.86 1.04
C GLN A 26 -13.40 16.06 -0.25
N GLU A 27 -13.86 14.80 -0.19
CA GLU A 27 -14.19 13.96 -1.36
C GLU A 27 -15.32 14.51 -2.26
N ARG A 28 -15.08 15.63 -2.95
CA ARG A 28 -15.82 16.09 -4.12
C ARG A 28 -14.82 16.61 -5.16
N GLN A 29 -14.65 15.80 -6.20
CA GLN A 29 -13.85 15.99 -7.42
C GLN A 29 -12.38 15.56 -7.35
N VAL A 30 -12.10 14.35 -7.87
CA VAL A 30 -10.74 13.83 -8.08
C VAL A 30 -10.39 13.92 -9.57
N ASN A 31 -9.17 14.36 -9.87
CA ASN A 31 -8.65 14.49 -11.24
C ASN A 31 -7.82 13.24 -11.63
N PHE A 32 -8.29 12.49 -12.63
CA PHE A 32 -7.66 11.24 -13.11
C PHE A 32 -6.24 11.41 -13.64
N ASN A 33 -5.87 12.62 -14.08
CA ASN A 33 -4.57 12.90 -14.71
C ASN A 33 -3.37 12.91 -13.74
N GLU A 34 -3.60 12.80 -12.43
CA GLU A 34 -2.55 12.82 -11.41
C GLU A 34 -1.97 11.43 -11.13
N PHE A 35 -2.71 10.36 -11.47
CA PHE A 35 -2.29 8.97 -11.24
C PHE A 35 -1.02 8.58 -12.01
N ASP A 36 -0.85 9.10 -13.22
CA ASP A 36 0.27 8.76 -14.10
C ASP A 36 1.48 9.70 -13.95
N LYS A 37 1.36 10.78 -13.15
CA LYS A 37 2.38 11.86 -13.10
C LYS A 37 3.31 11.83 -11.89
N THR A 38 3.12 10.91 -10.95
CA THR A 38 3.96 10.89 -9.73
C THR A 38 5.25 10.10 -9.97
N GLU A 39 6.33 10.80 -10.34
CA GLU A 39 7.68 10.24 -10.35
C GLU A 39 8.17 10.06 -8.90
N ALA A 40 8.54 8.84 -8.52
CA ALA A 40 9.07 8.54 -7.21
C ALA A 40 10.51 9.08 -7.07
N SER A 41 10.72 10.10 -6.23
CA SER A 41 12.08 10.54 -5.89
C SER A 41 12.78 9.49 -5.02
N THR A 42 13.94 9.00 -5.46
CA THR A 42 14.77 7.94 -4.83
C THR A 42 15.50 8.33 -3.53
N ASP A 43 15.23 9.49 -2.95
CA ASP A 43 16.01 9.97 -1.81
C ASP A 43 15.67 9.25 -0.50
N ILE A 44 16.71 8.78 0.19
CA ILE A 44 16.63 7.97 1.42
C ILE A 44 15.87 8.69 2.55
N TYR A 45 15.89 10.04 2.56
CA TYR A 45 15.13 10.86 3.50
C TYR A 45 13.61 10.88 3.21
N ASN A 46 13.18 10.64 1.95
CA ASN A 46 11.77 10.53 1.59
C ASN A 46 11.11 9.23 2.07
N ASN A 47 11.88 8.18 2.37
CA ASN A 47 11.27 6.92 2.82
C ASN A 47 10.81 6.96 4.29
N SER A 48 11.36 7.86 5.12
CA SER A 48 11.01 7.92 6.54
C SER A 48 9.61 8.47 6.78
N TRP A 49 9.22 9.54 6.07
CA TRP A 49 7.86 10.08 6.19
C TRP A 49 6.82 9.13 5.58
N TRP A 50 7.16 8.47 4.46
CA TRP A 50 6.27 7.50 3.83
C TRP A 50 5.99 6.31 4.75
N TYR A 51 7.01 5.79 5.44
CA TYR A 51 6.81 4.77 6.46
C TYR A 51 5.88 5.24 7.59
N GLY A 52 6.04 6.48 8.06
CA GLY A 52 5.14 7.09 9.04
C GLY A 52 3.69 7.18 8.53
N PHE A 53 3.52 7.59 7.27
CA PHE A 53 2.22 7.66 6.60
C PHE A 53 1.56 6.28 6.50
N ILE A 54 2.28 5.24 6.04
CA ILE A 54 1.72 3.88 5.96
C ILE A 54 1.30 3.36 7.34
N ARG A 55 2.09 3.63 8.40
CA ARG A 55 1.70 3.28 9.77
C ARG A 55 0.43 4.00 10.21
N LEU A 56 0.27 5.27 9.85
CA LEU A 56 -0.94 6.04 10.09
C LEU A 56 -2.13 5.41 9.38
N ILE A 57 -2.04 5.18 8.06
CA ILE A 57 -3.05 4.51 7.24
C ILE A 57 -3.52 3.20 7.88
N VAL A 58 -2.59 2.33 8.27
CA VAL A 58 -2.94 1.05 8.91
C VAL A 58 -3.70 1.23 10.23
N SER A 59 -3.48 2.32 10.95
CA SER A 59 -4.10 2.61 12.25
C SER A 59 -5.45 3.34 12.18
N LEU A 60 -5.80 3.92 11.03
CA LEU A 60 -7.00 4.74 10.90
C LEU A 60 -8.29 3.90 10.90
N PRO A 61 -9.40 4.44 11.43
CA PRO A 61 -10.71 3.88 11.20
C PRO A 61 -11.18 4.17 9.77
N TYR A 62 -11.64 3.15 9.07
CA TYR A 62 -12.20 3.27 7.73
C TYR A 62 -13.72 3.16 7.75
N PRO A 63 -14.44 4.04 7.02
CA PRO A 63 -15.88 3.90 6.80
C PRO A 63 -16.24 2.55 6.18
N THR A 64 -17.43 2.05 6.49
CA THR A 64 -17.92 0.78 5.92
C THR A 64 -18.13 0.83 4.41
N ASP A 65 -18.28 2.03 3.84
CA ASP A 65 -18.42 2.25 2.40
C ASP A 65 -17.10 2.48 1.65
N SER A 66 -15.94 2.36 2.32
CA SER A 66 -14.62 2.58 1.70
C SER A 66 -14.38 1.67 0.48
N CYS A 67 -14.84 0.41 0.54
CA CYS A 67 -14.74 -0.51 -0.60
C CYS A 67 -15.54 0.00 -1.81
N ARG A 68 -16.78 0.48 -1.58
CA ARG A 68 -17.62 1.04 -2.63
C ARG A 68 -16.99 2.29 -3.24
N ARG A 69 -16.41 3.19 -2.44
CA ARG A 69 -15.71 4.40 -2.91
C ARG A 69 -14.53 4.06 -3.81
N LEU A 70 -13.71 3.09 -3.42
CA LEU A 70 -12.61 2.60 -4.26
C LEU A 70 -13.14 2.05 -5.60
N VAL A 71 -14.19 1.24 -5.56
CA VAL A 71 -14.77 0.66 -6.77
C VAL A 71 -15.37 1.72 -7.69
N GLU A 72 -16.08 2.72 -7.15
CA GLU A 72 -16.60 3.86 -7.91
C GLU A 72 -15.49 4.67 -8.57
N PHE A 73 -14.43 4.96 -7.83
CA PHE A 73 -13.24 5.62 -8.37
C PHE A 73 -12.62 4.82 -9.53
N LEU A 74 -12.43 3.51 -9.35
CA LEU A 74 -11.82 2.65 -10.36
C LEU A 74 -12.73 2.39 -11.58
N LYS A 75 -14.06 2.39 -11.41
CA LYS A 75 -15.00 2.31 -12.54
C LYS A 75 -14.82 3.50 -13.49
N ILE A 76 -14.58 4.70 -12.96
CA ILE A 76 -14.30 5.89 -13.78
C ILE A 76 -12.88 5.83 -14.36
N TYR A 77 -11.89 5.33 -13.62
CA TYR A 77 -10.53 5.18 -14.15
C TYR A 77 -10.45 4.19 -15.33
N TYR A 78 -11.24 3.12 -15.31
CA TYR A 78 -11.16 2.05 -16.29
C TYR A 78 -12.11 2.17 -17.49
N GLU A 79 -13.12 3.05 -17.44
CA GLU A 79 -14.14 3.36 -18.47
C GLU A 79 -14.52 2.21 -19.44
N GLU A 80 -13.67 1.88 -20.42
CA GLU A 80 -13.93 0.91 -21.49
C GLU A 80 -13.26 -0.48 -21.31
N LYS A 81 -12.46 -0.70 -20.26
CA LYS A 81 -11.77 -2.00 -20.03
C LYS A 81 -12.69 -3.04 -19.38
N THR A 82 -13.45 -3.74 -20.22
CA THR A 82 -14.46 -4.74 -19.81
C THR A 82 -13.95 -5.84 -18.87
N SER A 83 -12.69 -6.28 -19.01
CA SER A 83 -12.11 -7.32 -18.14
C SER A 83 -11.89 -6.84 -16.70
N GLU A 84 -11.39 -5.61 -16.53
CA GLU A 84 -11.12 -5.02 -15.20
C GLU A 84 -12.44 -4.65 -14.50
N LEU A 85 -13.41 -4.14 -15.26
CA LEU A 85 -14.76 -3.87 -14.73
C LEU A 85 -15.43 -5.12 -14.16
N ARG A 86 -15.27 -6.29 -14.79
CA ARG A 86 -15.80 -7.56 -14.26
C ARG A 86 -15.16 -7.94 -12.93
N ILE A 87 -13.83 -7.79 -12.83
CA ILE A 87 -13.07 -8.09 -11.61
C ILE A 87 -13.45 -7.09 -10.50
N LEU A 88 -13.69 -5.82 -10.84
CA LEU A 88 -14.17 -4.80 -9.90
C LEU A 88 -15.54 -5.15 -9.33
N SER A 89 -16.48 -5.58 -10.16
CA SER A 89 -17.81 -6.03 -9.69
C SER A 89 -17.73 -7.29 -8.81
N GLU A 90 -16.84 -8.22 -9.15
CA GLU A 90 -16.56 -9.39 -8.31
C GLU A 90 -15.99 -8.97 -6.95
N PHE A 91 -15.02 -8.06 -6.96
CA PHE A 91 -14.41 -7.52 -5.74
C PHE A 91 -15.45 -6.84 -4.85
N GLU A 92 -16.27 -5.93 -5.41
CA GLU A 92 -17.31 -5.19 -4.68
C GLU A 92 -18.28 -6.12 -3.95
N THR A 93 -18.67 -7.24 -4.57
CA THR A 93 -19.70 -8.16 -4.03
C THR A 93 -19.12 -9.22 -3.09
N THR A 94 -17.93 -9.75 -3.42
CA THR A 94 -17.36 -10.92 -2.74
C THR A 94 -16.25 -10.59 -1.76
N TYR A 95 -15.64 -9.39 -1.81
CA TYR A 95 -14.56 -9.03 -0.90
C TYR A 95 -14.99 -9.08 0.56
N ARG A 96 -14.15 -9.71 1.38
CA ARG A 96 -14.24 -9.74 2.85
C ARG A 96 -12.85 -9.53 3.41
N SER A 97 -12.76 -8.90 4.59
CA SER A 97 -11.49 -8.55 5.24
C SER A 97 -10.59 -9.76 5.52
N ASN A 98 -11.17 -10.95 5.71
CA ASN A 98 -10.43 -12.20 5.90
C ASN A 98 -9.92 -12.84 4.58
N GLN A 99 -10.13 -12.20 3.43
CA GLN A 99 -9.67 -12.65 2.11
C GLN A 99 -8.69 -11.66 1.46
N ALA A 100 -8.21 -10.66 2.20
CA ALA A 100 -7.31 -9.62 1.68
C ALA A 100 -6.03 -10.20 1.04
N VAL A 101 -5.38 -11.19 1.67
CA VAL A 101 -4.19 -11.86 1.12
C VAL A 101 -4.50 -12.60 -0.19
N TRP A 102 -5.65 -13.26 -0.27
CA TRP A 102 -6.06 -13.96 -1.49
C TRP A 102 -6.28 -12.97 -2.65
N TRP A 103 -6.98 -11.88 -2.38
CA TRP A 103 -7.19 -10.80 -3.35
C TRP A 103 -5.89 -10.12 -3.78
N TYR A 104 -4.95 -9.94 -2.84
CA TYR A 104 -3.64 -9.34 -3.13
C TYR A 104 -2.74 -10.25 -3.97
N THR A 105 -2.80 -11.57 -3.78
CA THR A 105 -1.95 -12.53 -4.51
C THR A 105 -2.51 -12.91 -5.88
N ARG A 106 -3.80 -12.65 -6.12
CA ARG A 106 -4.45 -12.88 -7.40
C ARG A 106 -3.98 -11.87 -8.45
N PRO A 107 -3.71 -12.28 -9.70
CA PRO A 107 -3.29 -11.38 -10.78
C PRO A 107 -4.47 -10.49 -11.23
N THR A 108 -4.70 -9.39 -10.52
CA THR A 108 -5.80 -8.45 -10.71
C THR A 108 -5.32 -7.01 -10.57
N PHE A 109 -6.22 -6.04 -10.82
CA PHE A 109 -5.96 -4.63 -10.54
C PHE A 109 -5.42 -4.36 -9.13
N LEU A 110 -5.85 -5.14 -8.12
CA LEU A 110 -5.45 -4.91 -6.72
C LEU A 110 -3.94 -4.99 -6.54
N TYR A 111 -3.32 -6.08 -6.98
CA TYR A 111 -1.87 -6.24 -6.87
C TYR A 111 -1.13 -5.12 -7.62
N ASN A 112 -1.55 -4.83 -8.85
CA ASN A 112 -0.85 -3.90 -9.72
C ASN A 112 -0.98 -2.46 -9.23
N LEU A 113 -2.21 -1.97 -9.03
CA LEU A 113 -2.49 -0.59 -8.65
C LEU A 113 -2.00 -0.27 -7.24
N LEU A 114 -2.21 -1.18 -6.27
CA LEU A 114 -1.74 -0.96 -4.91
C LEU A 114 -0.22 -0.88 -4.85
N ASN A 115 0.48 -1.83 -5.47
CA ASN A 115 1.95 -1.80 -5.43
C ASN A 115 2.52 -0.62 -6.23
N GLN A 116 1.84 -0.20 -7.31
CA GLN A 116 2.22 1.01 -8.03
C GLN A 116 2.03 2.26 -7.16
N SER A 117 0.88 2.43 -6.52
CA SER A 117 0.61 3.59 -5.65
C SER A 117 1.60 3.68 -4.50
N LEU A 118 1.95 2.53 -3.91
CA LEU A 118 2.93 2.44 -2.83
C LEU A 118 4.34 2.82 -3.29
N ARG A 119 4.77 2.39 -4.49
CA ARG A 119 6.09 2.72 -5.05
C ARG A 119 6.21 4.19 -5.47
N GLN A 120 5.11 4.77 -5.93
CA GLN A 120 5.05 6.17 -6.39
C GLN A 120 4.74 7.17 -5.27
N HIS A 121 4.63 6.70 -4.02
CA HIS A 121 4.19 7.52 -2.88
C HIS A 121 2.87 8.28 -3.17
N ASN A 122 1.97 7.67 -3.95
CA ASN A 122 0.70 8.30 -4.32
C ASN A 122 -0.24 8.28 -3.09
N ILE A 123 -0.30 9.42 -2.40
CA ILE A 123 -1.04 9.62 -1.15
C ILE A 123 -2.53 9.32 -1.38
N HIS A 124 -3.13 9.92 -2.40
CA HIS A 124 -4.54 9.79 -2.75
C HIS A 124 -4.96 8.32 -2.89
N MET A 125 -4.23 7.56 -3.72
CA MET A 125 -4.55 6.16 -4.00
C MET A 125 -4.27 5.26 -2.82
N THR A 126 -3.16 5.50 -2.12
CA THR A 126 -2.83 4.75 -0.91
C THR A 126 -3.88 4.97 0.17
N PHE A 127 -4.46 6.17 0.24
CA PHE A 127 -5.58 6.48 1.12
C PHE A 127 -6.87 5.73 0.74
N LEU A 128 -7.25 5.74 -0.55
CA LEU A 128 -8.40 4.98 -1.06
C LEU A 128 -8.26 3.46 -0.80
N PHE A 129 -7.05 2.93 -0.95
CA PHE A 129 -6.73 1.54 -0.62
C PHE A 129 -6.55 1.29 0.89
N GLY A 130 -6.66 2.32 1.74
CA GLY A 130 -6.30 2.25 3.14
C GLY A 130 -7.03 1.14 3.93
N PHE A 131 -8.33 0.98 3.69
CA PHE A 131 -9.10 -0.11 4.31
C PHE A 131 -8.54 -1.49 3.93
N PHE A 132 -8.15 -1.66 2.67
CA PHE A 132 -7.59 -2.90 2.16
C PHE A 132 -6.17 -3.13 2.69
N ILE A 133 -5.34 -2.08 2.78
CA ILE A 133 -4.00 -2.14 3.38
C ILE A 133 -4.09 -2.54 4.86
N GLN A 134 -5.06 -2.00 5.60
CA GLN A 134 -5.31 -2.37 6.99
C GLN A 134 -5.71 -3.84 7.10
N ASP A 135 -6.66 -4.31 6.29
CA ASP A 135 -7.10 -5.71 6.29
C ASP A 135 -5.97 -6.65 5.90
N LEU A 136 -5.20 -6.32 4.86
CA LEU A 136 -4.03 -7.08 4.41
C LEU A 136 -2.97 -7.16 5.51
N SER A 137 -2.64 -6.04 6.16
CA SER A 137 -1.69 -6.01 7.28
C SER A 137 -2.17 -6.85 8.45
N ARG A 138 -3.46 -6.81 8.78
CA ARG A 138 -4.05 -7.60 9.88
C ARG A 138 -4.01 -9.10 9.56
N GLN A 139 -4.35 -9.47 8.33
CA GLN A 139 -4.32 -10.86 7.90
C GLN A 139 -2.89 -11.40 7.85
N LEU A 140 -1.94 -10.67 7.27
CA LEU A 140 -0.52 -11.07 7.26
C LEU A 140 0.03 -11.26 8.68
N LYS A 141 -0.30 -10.35 9.60
CA LYS A 141 0.10 -10.49 11.01
C LYS A 141 -0.49 -11.75 11.63
N LYS A 142 -1.78 -12.02 11.40
CA LYS A 142 -2.45 -13.23 11.89
C LYS A 142 -1.80 -14.51 11.35
N GLU A 143 -1.53 -14.57 10.06
CA GLU A 143 -0.85 -15.72 9.44
C GLU A 143 0.58 -15.88 9.96
N PHE A 144 1.30 -14.78 10.18
CA PHE A 144 2.64 -14.80 10.77
C PHE A 144 2.62 -15.30 12.23
N ASP A 145 1.68 -14.83 13.05
CA ASP A 145 1.52 -15.26 14.43
C ASP A 145 1.10 -16.74 14.51
N ALA A 146 0.24 -17.19 13.59
CA ALA A 146 -0.14 -18.60 13.45
C ALA A 146 1.06 -19.47 13.03
N TYR A 147 1.83 -19.02 12.04
CA TYR A 147 3.06 -19.68 11.60
C TYR A 147 4.09 -19.79 12.74
N LYS A 148 4.26 -18.72 13.53
CA LYS A 148 5.16 -18.68 14.69
C LYS A 148 4.72 -19.64 15.81
N SER A 149 3.41 -19.82 16.02
CA SER A 149 2.88 -20.67 17.09
C SER A 149 2.75 -22.14 16.69
N ALA A 150 2.48 -22.46 15.42
CA ALA A 150 2.36 -23.82 14.91
C ALA A 150 3.71 -24.53 14.73
N THR A 151 4.78 -23.76 14.56
CA THR A 151 6.12 -24.27 14.29
C THR A 151 6.96 -24.11 15.56
N LEU A 152 7.75 -25.12 15.96
CA LEU A 152 8.76 -25.06 17.03
C LEU A 152 9.94 -24.14 16.65
N ILE A 153 9.67 -22.91 16.21
CA ILE A 153 10.67 -21.90 15.80
C ILE A 153 11.20 -21.19 17.05
N GLU A 154 11.67 -21.94 18.02
CA GLU A 154 12.82 -21.46 18.77
C GLU A 154 14.12 -21.72 17.99
N HIS A 155 14.13 -22.65 17.01
CA HIS A 155 15.40 -23.12 16.45
C HIS A 155 15.67 -22.81 14.95
N HIS A 156 14.68 -22.69 14.05
CA HIS A 156 14.97 -22.46 12.61
C HIS A 156 13.89 -21.64 11.86
N PRO A 157 13.92 -20.30 11.95
CA PRO A 157 13.03 -19.45 11.15
C PRO A 157 13.34 -19.53 9.65
N ILE A 158 12.33 -19.33 8.78
CA ILE A 158 12.56 -19.07 7.35
C ILE A 158 13.23 -17.70 7.26
N THR A 159 14.56 -17.70 7.11
CA THR A 159 15.39 -16.49 7.01
C THR A 159 15.75 -16.13 5.59
N HIS A 160 15.57 -17.06 4.65
CA HIS A 160 15.98 -16.91 3.27
C HIS A 160 14.80 -17.08 2.33
N SER A 161 14.62 -16.10 1.45
CA SER A 161 13.71 -16.16 0.32
C SER A 161 14.43 -15.70 -0.94
N TYR A 162 13.94 -16.13 -2.08
CA TYR A 162 14.50 -15.78 -3.38
C TYR A 162 13.46 -14.98 -4.16
N ARG A 163 13.90 -13.88 -4.78
CA ARG A 163 13.09 -13.08 -5.70
C ARG A 163 13.89 -12.79 -6.94
N GLY A 164 13.34 -13.13 -8.11
CA GLY A 164 13.90 -12.71 -9.38
C GLY A 164 13.77 -11.19 -9.55
N GLN A 165 14.86 -10.53 -9.92
CA GLN A 165 14.86 -9.10 -10.24
C GLN A 165 15.33 -8.92 -11.69
N ILE A 166 14.51 -8.23 -12.49
CA ILE A 166 14.90 -7.78 -13.83
C ILE A 166 15.88 -6.62 -13.64
N MET A 167 17.01 -6.66 -14.34
CA MET A 167 18.07 -5.66 -14.25
C MET A 167 18.54 -5.28 -15.65
N HIS A 168 18.75 -3.97 -15.88
CA HIS A 168 19.29 -3.51 -17.16
C HIS A 168 20.76 -3.89 -17.29
N ILE A 169 21.22 -4.20 -18.50
CA ILE A 169 22.61 -4.61 -18.76
C ILE A 169 23.63 -3.57 -18.28
N ASP A 170 23.27 -2.30 -18.29
CA ASP A 170 24.15 -1.22 -17.85
C ASP A 170 24.27 -1.14 -16.33
N GLU A 171 23.24 -1.54 -15.57
CA GLU A 171 23.35 -1.73 -14.12
C GLU A 171 24.22 -2.93 -13.79
N VAL A 172 24.08 -4.04 -14.54
CA VAL A 172 24.93 -5.24 -14.38
C VAL A 172 26.40 -4.88 -14.61
N LYS A 173 26.72 -4.03 -15.58
CA LYS A 173 28.10 -3.57 -15.84
C LYS A 173 28.67 -2.77 -14.68
N LYS A 174 27.86 -1.97 -13.97
CA LYS A 174 28.29 -1.23 -12.76
C LYS A 174 28.59 -2.13 -11.57
N LEU A 175 28.01 -3.34 -11.53
CA LEU A 175 28.24 -4.34 -10.48
C LEU A 175 29.47 -5.20 -10.73
N ARG A 176 30.10 -5.10 -11.91
CA ARG A 176 31.37 -5.80 -12.15
C ARG A 176 32.46 -5.12 -11.31
N PRO A 177 33.23 -5.87 -10.50
CA PRO A 177 34.35 -5.28 -9.79
C PRO A 177 35.32 -4.69 -10.82
N THR A 178 35.71 -3.44 -10.61
CA THR A 178 36.77 -2.81 -11.40
C THR A 178 38.05 -3.58 -11.12
N VAL A 179 38.52 -4.33 -12.11
CA VAL A 179 39.81 -5.04 -12.08
C VAL A 179 40.93 -4.05 -12.41
#